data_AF-A0A357AGQ6-F1
#
_entry.id   AF-A0A357AGQ6-F1
#
_cell.length_a   1.000
_cell.length_b   1.000
_cell.length_c   1.000
_cell.angle_alpha   90.00
_cell.angle_beta   90.00
_cell.angle_gamma   90.00
#
_symmetry.space_group_name_H-M   'P 1'
#
loop_
_entity.id
_entity.type
_entity.pdbx_description
1 polymer ?
#
loop_
_entity_poly.entity_id
_entity_poly.type
_entity_poly.pdbx_seq_one_letter_code
_entity_poly.pdbx_strand_id
1 'polypeptide(L)'
;MISMPPCFCGSGKEEKYCHPDVHPLSTVGRMLVFYRDLDISIGNLGNVCIQSCCDCCYDYFYISLKEFFAILHFIRSQRGEWYLKKKILMAKDNLEALKRQSPEEYQRLNSTFDKIPLDISMVRKLFNDTQYVKKLNRPCIFLQHGQCEIYQVRPYICRLYGSAI
;
A
#
# COMPACT_ATOMS: atom_id res chain seq x y z
N MET A 1 7.61 11.52 -37.06
CA MET A 1 7.63 10.50 -35.98
C MET A 1 6.37 10.70 -35.16
N ILE A 2 5.53 9.68 -35.02
CA ILE A 2 4.30 9.78 -34.20
C ILE A 2 4.73 9.62 -32.74
N SER A 3 4.66 10.70 -31.96
CA SER A 3 4.88 10.64 -30.52
C SER A 3 3.75 9.83 -29.89
N MET A 4 4.08 8.81 -29.12
CA MET A 4 3.06 8.06 -28.39
C MET A 4 2.55 8.85 -27.20
N PRO A 5 1.29 8.62 -26.78
CA PRO A 5 0.74 9.31 -25.63
C PRO A 5 1.57 9.03 -24.36
N PRO A 6 1.72 10.03 -23.49
CA PRO A 6 2.29 9.83 -22.16
C PRO A 6 1.40 8.87 -21.35
N CYS A 7 2.02 8.12 -20.46
CA CYS A 7 1.32 7.14 -19.64
C CYS A 7 0.29 7.81 -18.72
N PHE A 8 -0.89 7.20 -18.62
CA PHE A 8 -2.00 7.65 -17.78
C PHE A 8 -1.64 7.84 -16.29
N CYS A 9 -0.57 7.18 -15.80
CA CYS A 9 -0.11 7.31 -14.42
C CYS A 9 0.53 8.68 -14.09
N GLY A 10 0.79 9.53 -15.09
CA GLY A 10 1.39 10.85 -14.89
C GLY A 10 2.91 10.84 -14.69
N SER A 11 3.61 9.74 -14.98
CA SER A 11 5.07 9.64 -14.86
C SER A 11 5.86 10.43 -15.91
N GLY A 12 5.19 10.95 -16.94
CA GLY A 12 5.82 11.59 -18.10
C GLY A 12 6.48 10.61 -19.09
N LYS A 13 6.55 9.32 -18.77
CA LYS A 13 7.05 8.26 -19.67
C LYS A 13 5.99 7.89 -20.70
N GLU A 14 6.40 7.45 -21.88
CA GLU A 14 5.49 6.84 -22.86
C GLU A 14 4.84 5.57 -22.29
N GLU A 15 3.57 5.33 -22.63
CA GLU A 15 2.78 4.22 -22.08
C GLU A 15 3.47 2.86 -22.22
N LYS A 16 4.05 2.58 -23.41
CA LYS A 16 4.75 1.32 -23.70
C LYS A 16 5.99 1.07 -22.83
N TYR A 17 6.57 2.11 -22.23
CA TYR A 17 7.75 2.03 -21.36
C TYR A 17 7.42 2.19 -19.88
N CYS A 18 6.16 2.45 -19.55
CA CYS A 18 5.72 2.67 -18.17
C CYS A 18 4.79 1.57 -17.68
N HIS A 19 3.68 1.35 -18.38
CA HIS A 19 2.65 0.38 -18.01
C HIS A 19 2.05 -0.28 -19.28
N PRO A 20 2.87 -0.99 -20.08
CA PRO A 20 2.42 -1.56 -21.36
C PRO A 20 1.33 -2.65 -21.21
N ASP A 21 1.22 -3.25 -20.04
CA ASP A 21 0.33 -4.36 -19.70
C ASP A 21 -0.88 -3.95 -18.84
N VAL A 22 -1.05 -2.64 -18.57
CA VAL A 22 -2.12 -2.14 -17.72
C VAL A 22 -3.09 -1.27 -18.52
N HIS A 23 -4.31 -1.75 -18.69
CA HIS A 23 -5.38 -0.93 -19.25
C HIS A 23 -5.76 0.21 -18.29
N PRO A 24 -5.92 1.48 -18.73
CA PRO A 24 -6.21 2.62 -17.84
C PRO A 24 -7.48 2.46 -16.99
N LEU A 25 -8.49 1.78 -17.52
CA LEU A 25 -9.76 1.53 -16.81
C LEU A 25 -9.76 0.28 -15.91
N SER A 26 -8.67 -0.49 -15.89
CA SER A 26 -8.51 -1.63 -14.97
C SER A 26 -8.41 -1.17 -13.51
N THR A 27 -8.52 -2.10 -12.57
CA THR A 27 -8.34 -1.81 -11.13
C THR A 27 -6.99 -1.14 -10.86
N VAL A 28 -5.89 -1.70 -11.40
CA VAL A 28 -4.54 -1.13 -11.24
C VAL A 28 -4.45 0.23 -11.94
N GLY A 29 -4.96 0.33 -13.18
CA GLY A 29 -4.95 1.58 -13.94
C GLY A 29 -5.62 2.73 -13.19
N ARG A 30 -6.83 2.52 -12.68
CA ARG A 30 -7.57 3.50 -11.88
C ARG A 30 -6.87 3.84 -10.57
N MET A 31 -6.22 2.87 -9.92
CA MET A 31 -5.45 3.12 -8.70
C MET A 31 -4.22 4.00 -8.95
N LEU A 32 -3.52 3.79 -10.07
CA LEU A 32 -2.38 4.63 -10.44
C LEU A 32 -2.80 6.08 -10.73
N VAL A 33 -3.93 6.27 -11.42
CA VAL A 33 -4.53 7.60 -11.63
C VAL A 33 -4.91 8.23 -10.29
N PHE A 34 -5.60 7.48 -9.43
CA PHE A 34 -5.99 7.95 -8.10
C PHE A 34 -4.78 8.38 -7.26
N TYR A 35 -3.71 7.58 -7.23
CA TYR A 35 -2.49 7.92 -6.50
C TYR A 35 -1.81 9.18 -7.03
N ARG A 36 -1.76 9.37 -8.35
CA ARG A 36 -1.26 10.58 -8.98
C ARG A 36 -2.07 11.81 -8.54
N ASP A 37 -3.39 11.74 -8.65
CA ASP A 37 -4.28 12.85 -8.33
C ASP A 37 -4.20 13.19 -6.83
N LEU A 38 -4.04 12.16 -5.98
CA LEU A 38 -3.85 12.32 -4.55
C LEU A 38 -2.49 12.96 -4.23
N ASP A 39 -1.38 12.51 -4.84
CA ASP A 39 -0.06 13.12 -4.63
C ASP A 39 -0.05 14.60 -5.05
N ILE A 40 -0.70 14.96 -6.17
CA ILE A 40 -0.86 16.36 -6.61
C ILE A 40 -1.65 17.17 -5.58
N SER A 41 -2.79 16.64 -5.13
CA SER A 41 -3.67 17.32 -4.18
C SER A 41 -2.97 17.54 -2.84
N ILE A 42 -2.27 16.53 -2.34
CA ILE A 42 -1.55 16.58 -1.07
C ILE A 42 -0.30 17.47 -1.15
N GLY A 43 0.41 17.46 -2.28
CA GLY A 43 1.56 18.35 -2.50
C GLY A 43 1.17 19.83 -2.37
N ASN A 44 -0.03 20.19 -2.82
CA ASN A 44 -0.58 21.55 -2.67
C ASN A 44 -0.93 21.92 -1.22
N LEU A 45 -1.07 20.95 -0.31
CA LEU A 45 -1.44 21.16 1.10
C LEU A 45 -0.23 21.22 2.05
N GLY A 46 1.00 21.00 1.56
CA GLY A 46 2.21 21.11 2.38
C GLY A 46 2.56 19.86 3.20
N ASN A 47 2.46 18.67 2.60
CA ASN A 47 2.78 17.41 3.27
C ASN A 47 4.26 17.27 3.67
N VAL A 48 4.50 16.80 4.90
CA VAL A 48 5.83 16.48 5.47
C VAL A 48 6.37 15.10 5.06
N CYS A 49 5.52 14.21 4.52
CA CYS A 49 5.87 12.85 4.09
C CYS A 49 6.62 12.84 2.75
N ILE A 50 7.92 13.10 2.83
CA ILE A 50 8.87 12.97 1.71
C ILE A 50 9.39 11.52 1.57
N GLN A 51 10.10 11.23 0.48
CA GLN A 51 10.61 9.88 0.19
C GLN A 51 11.52 9.29 1.29
N SER A 52 12.18 10.14 2.07
CA SER A 52 13.00 9.76 3.24
C SER A 52 12.23 9.73 4.57
N CYS A 53 10.91 9.89 4.57
CA CYS A 53 10.06 9.70 5.74
C CYS A 53 9.71 8.21 5.90
N CYS A 54 9.79 7.71 7.13
CA CYS A 54 9.47 6.32 7.46
C CYS A 54 8.50 6.17 8.66
N ASP A 55 7.90 7.26 9.13
CA ASP A 55 7.06 7.24 10.33
C ASP A 55 5.87 6.29 10.18
N CYS A 56 5.17 6.36 9.03
CA CYS A 56 4.06 5.46 8.73
C CYS A 56 4.49 3.99 8.59
N CYS A 57 5.79 3.71 8.41
CA CYS A 57 6.28 2.33 8.27
C CYS A 57 6.24 1.55 9.60
N TYR A 58 5.98 2.20 10.73
CA TYR A 58 5.84 1.53 12.03
C TYR A 58 4.39 1.39 12.51
N ASP A 59 3.45 2.03 11.81
CA ASP A 59 2.05 2.03 12.18
C ASP A 59 1.34 0.77 11.63
N TYR A 60 0.31 0.34 12.36
CA TYR A 60 -0.53 -0.79 11.95
C TYR A 60 -1.80 -0.29 11.27
N PHE A 61 -2.03 -0.73 10.04
CA PHE A 61 -3.21 -0.38 9.26
C PHE A 61 -3.46 -1.40 8.14
N TYR A 62 -4.67 -1.39 7.60
CA TYR A 62 -5.04 -2.18 6.44
C TYR A 62 -4.89 -1.44 5.12
N ILE A 63 -4.70 -2.22 4.07
CA ILE A 63 -4.78 -1.76 2.69
C ILE A 63 -5.91 -2.50 1.99
N SER A 64 -6.58 -1.84 1.08
CA SER A 64 -7.61 -2.48 0.27
C SER A 64 -6.99 -3.47 -0.74
N LEU A 65 -7.81 -4.41 -1.22
CA LEU A 65 -7.40 -5.34 -2.28
C LEU A 65 -6.94 -4.62 -3.56
N LYS A 66 -7.52 -3.44 -3.86
CA LYS A 66 -7.14 -2.63 -5.03
C LYS A 66 -5.73 -2.09 -4.90
N GLU A 67 -5.36 -1.61 -3.71
CA GLU A 67 -4.00 -1.14 -3.40
C GLU A 67 -3.01 -2.30 -3.42
N PHE A 68 -3.40 -3.47 -2.90
CA PHE A 68 -2.59 -4.68 -2.98
C PHE A 68 -2.26 -5.02 -4.44
N PHE A 69 -3.24 -4.99 -5.36
CA PHE A 69 -2.97 -5.24 -6.78
C PHE A 69 -2.04 -4.21 -7.42
N ALA A 70 -2.14 -2.93 -7.05
CA ALA A 70 -1.22 -1.91 -7.52
C ALA A 70 0.22 -2.17 -7.04
N ILE A 71 0.39 -2.56 -5.77
CA ILE A 71 1.69 -2.94 -5.20
C ILE A 71 2.25 -4.19 -5.88
N LEU A 72 1.42 -5.22 -6.04
CA LEU A 72 1.82 -6.47 -6.69
C LEU A 72 2.26 -6.21 -8.14
N HIS A 73 1.50 -5.42 -8.89
CA HIS A 73 1.86 -5.05 -10.25
C HIS A 73 3.20 -4.30 -10.30
N PHE A 74 3.42 -3.32 -9.43
CA PHE A 74 4.71 -2.61 -9.32
C PHE A 74 5.87 -3.56 -9.03
N ILE A 75 5.70 -4.49 -8.09
CA ILE A 75 6.74 -5.47 -7.76
C ILE A 75 7.08 -6.32 -8.97
N ARG A 76 6.08 -6.87 -9.67
CA ARG A 76 6.33 -7.76 -10.80
C ARG A 76 6.92 -7.02 -12.01
N SER A 77 6.46 -5.81 -12.28
CA SER A 77 6.93 -4.99 -13.40
C SER A 77 8.32 -4.37 -13.19
N GLN A 78 8.66 -3.97 -11.95
CA GLN A 78 9.88 -3.20 -11.69
C GLN A 78 10.94 -3.93 -10.85
N ARG A 79 10.57 -4.95 -10.08
CA ARG A 79 11.48 -5.62 -9.12
C ARG A 79 11.64 -7.13 -9.35
N GLY A 80 10.67 -7.76 -10.01
CA GLY A 80 10.68 -9.17 -10.38
C GLY A 80 10.34 -10.15 -9.25
N GLU A 81 10.26 -11.44 -9.61
CA GLU A 81 9.80 -12.53 -8.75
C GLU A 81 10.68 -12.77 -7.52
N TRP A 82 11.99 -12.53 -7.61
CA TRP A 82 12.90 -12.67 -6.47
C TRP A 82 12.52 -11.69 -5.34
N TYR A 83 12.28 -10.43 -5.70
CA TYR A 83 11.88 -9.41 -4.73
C TYR A 83 10.52 -9.74 -4.11
N LEU A 84 9.56 -10.22 -4.92
CA LEU A 84 8.26 -10.67 -4.43
C LEU A 84 8.41 -11.79 -3.37
N LYS A 85 9.21 -12.82 -3.66
CA LYS A 85 9.48 -13.91 -2.72
C LYS A 85 10.12 -13.40 -1.42
N LYS A 86 11.10 -12.50 -1.51
CA LYS A 86 11.71 -11.84 -0.35
C LYS A 86 10.65 -11.14 0.51
N LYS A 87 9.76 -10.36 -0.10
CA LYS A 87 8.70 -9.63 0.62
C LYS A 87 7.65 -10.55 1.24
N ILE A 88 7.32 -11.68 0.60
CA ILE A 88 6.43 -12.70 1.17
C ILE A 88 7.05 -13.31 2.44
N LEU A 89 8.34 -13.62 2.44
CA LEU A 89 9.03 -14.13 3.63
C LEU A 89 8.99 -13.12 4.78
N MET A 90 9.32 -11.85 4.49
CA MET A 90 9.22 -10.77 5.48
C MET A 90 7.80 -10.59 6.01
N ALA A 91 6.77 -10.75 5.17
CA ALA A 91 5.38 -10.65 5.58
C ALA A 91 4.97 -11.79 6.52
N LYS A 92 5.45 -13.02 6.27
CA LYS A 92 5.25 -14.16 7.17
C LYS A 92 5.92 -13.92 8.52
N ASP A 93 7.13 -13.39 8.53
CA ASP A 93 7.84 -13.05 9.77
C ASP A 93 7.10 -11.96 10.56
N ASN A 94 6.57 -10.93 9.87
CA ASN A 94 5.74 -9.89 10.48
C ASN A 94 4.43 -10.46 11.03
N LEU A 95 3.79 -11.43 10.36
CA LEU A 95 2.58 -12.09 10.85
C LEU A 95 2.84 -12.89 12.13
N GLU A 96 3.97 -13.61 12.20
CA GLU A 96 4.38 -14.31 13.42
C GLU A 96 4.72 -13.34 14.55
N ALA A 97 5.29 -12.18 14.23
CA ALA A 97 5.50 -11.11 15.22
C ALA A 97 4.18 -10.53 15.73
N LEU A 98 3.21 -10.28 14.84
CA LEU A 98 1.87 -9.83 15.21
C LEU A 98 1.17 -10.84 16.13
N LYS A 99 1.23 -12.13 15.79
CA LYS A 99 0.66 -13.22 16.61
C LYS A 99 1.18 -13.21 18.05
N ARG A 100 2.48 -12.91 18.24
CA ARG A 100 3.08 -12.78 19.58
C ARG A 100 2.74 -11.46 20.26
N GLN A 101 2.68 -10.37 19.51
CA GLN A 101 2.43 -9.03 20.03
C GLN A 101 0.96 -8.81 20.43
N SER A 102 0.02 -9.24 19.59
CA SER A 102 -1.42 -9.18 19.81
C SER A 102 -2.09 -10.42 19.23
N PRO A 103 -2.25 -11.47 20.05
CA PRO A 103 -3.00 -12.67 19.67
C PRO A 103 -4.46 -12.37 19.29
N GLU A 104 -5.10 -11.39 19.92
CA GLU A 104 -6.49 -11.02 19.60
C GLU A 104 -6.61 -10.49 18.17
N GLU A 105 -5.70 -9.61 17.75
CA GLU A 105 -5.67 -9.09 16.39
C GLU A 105 -5.38 -10.19 15.36
N TYR A 106 -4.45 -11.08 15.66
CA TYR A 106 -4.18 -12.25 14.82
C TYR A 106 -5.41 -13.17 14.67
N GLN A 107 -6.15 -13.40 15.76
CA GLN A 107 -7.40 -14.17 15.72
C GLN A 107 -8.49 -13.45 14.93
N ARG A 108 -8.60 -12.12 15.05
CA ARG A 108 -9.53 -11.30 14.28
C ARG A 108 -9.25 -11.41 12.77
N LEU A 109 -7.99 -11.30 12.37
CA LEU A 109 -7.57 -11.48 10.98
C LEU A 109 -7.96 -12.86 10.44
N ASN A 110 -7.73 -13.93 11.21
CA ASN A 110 -8.08 -15.29 10.77
C ASN A 110 -9.60 -15.56 10.76
N SER A 111 -10.36 -14.97 11.69
CA SER A 111 -11.81 -15.20 11.79
C SER A 111 -12.63 -14.39 10.78
N THR A 112 -12.11 -13.26 10.29
CA THR A 112 -12.80 -12.38 9.32
C THR A 112 -13.03 -13.06 7.96
N PHE A 113 -12.20 -14.03 7.57
CA PHE A 113 -12.28 -14.64 6.24
C PHE A 113 -13.08 -15.94 6.17
N ASP A 114 -13.26 -16.66 7.28
CA ASP A 114 -13.77 -18.03 7.22
C ASP A 114 -15.28 -18.15 7.38
N LYS A 115 -15.94 -17.28 8.14
CA LYS A 115 -17.38 -17.42 8.45
C LYS A 115 -17.89 -16.05 8.87
N ILE A 116 -19.04 -15.60 8.34
CA ILE A 116 -20.04 -14.67 8.93
C ILE A 116 -20.61 -13.73 7.84
N PRO A 117 -21.94 -13.59 7.73
CA PRO A 117 -22.56 -12.62 6.83
C PRO A 117 -22.15 -11.18 7.18
N LEU A 118 -21.78 -10.40 6.17
CA LEU A 118 -21.41 -8.99 6.27
C LEU A 118 -22.52 -8.15 6.93
N ASP A 119 -22.43 -7.95 8.24
CA ASP A 119 -23.24 -7.01 9.02
C ASP A 119 -22.47 -5.68 9.18
N ILE A 120 -23.20 -4.57 9.08
CA ILE A 120 -22.77 -3.18 9.32
C ILE A 120 -22.00 -3.00 10.64
N SER A 121 -22.34 -3.73 11.70
CA SER A 121 -21.63 -3.69 12.98
C SER A 121 -20.19 -4.22 12.87
N MET A 122 -19.96 -5.18 11.97
CA MET A 122 -18.68 -5.81 11.72
C MET A 122 -17.82 -4.96 10.76
N VAL A 123 -18.45 -4.31 9.77
CA VAL A 123 -17.82 -3.25 8.98
C VAL A 123 -17.26 -2.16 9.90
N ARG A 124 -18.00 -1.75 10.93
CA ARG A 124 -17.51 -0.77 11.92
C ARG A 124 -16.32 -1.29 12.75
N LYS A 125 -16.31 -2.57 13.12
CA LYS A 125 -15.16 -3.20 13.81
C LYS A 125 -13.94 -3.33 12.90
N LEU A 126 -14.15 -3.54 11.60
CA LEU A 126 -13.07 -3.63 10.61
C LEU A 126 -12.35 -2.31 10.39
N PHE A 127 -13.00 -1.17 10.66
CA PHE A 127 -12.41 0.18 10.59
C PHE A 127 -11.81 0.66 11.93
N ASN A 128 -11.80 -0.18 12.95
CA ASN A 128 -11.20 0.11 14.25
C ASN A 128 -9.78 -0.49 14.36
N ASP A 129 -9.00 -0.35 13.28
CA ASP A 129 -7.72 -1.01 13.01
C ASP A 129 -6.69 -0.78 14.12
N THR A 130 -6.83 0.32 14.87
CA THR A 130 -5.91 0.74 15.94
C THR A 130 -6.37 0.37 17.34
N GLN A 131 -7.53 -0.30 17.48
CA GLN A 131 -8.08 -0.65 18.79
C GLN A 131 -7.14 -1.57 19.58
N TYR A 132 -6.46 -2.48 18.90
CA TYR A 132 -5.59 -3.49 19.53
C TYR A 132 -4.11 -3.26 19.24
N VAL A 133 -3.76 -2.66 18.09
CA VAL A 133 -2.37 -2.40 17.69
C VAL A 133 -2.26 -1.01 17.09
N LYS A 134 -1.53 -0.11 17.74
CA LYS A 134 -1.18 1.20 17.15
C LYS A 134 0.13 1.14 16.37
N LYS A 135 1.13 0.46 16.92
CA LYS A 135 2.45 0.29 16.31
C LYS A 135 2.87 -1.17 16.31
N LEU A 136 3.50 -1.59 15.22
CA LEU A 136 4.11 -2.91 15.11
C LEU A 136 5.52 -2.89 15.70
N ASN A 137 5.90 -3.97 16.38
CA ASN A 137 7.29 -4.19 16.82
C ASN A 137 8.25 -4.48 15.65
N ARG A 138 7.73 -4.57 14.43
CA ARG A 138 8.48 -4.75 13.19
C ARG A 138 8.03 -3.69 12.18
N PRO A 139 8.96 -3.11 11.42
CA PRO A 139 8.58 -2.16 10.39
C PRO A 139 7.83 -2.85 9.23
N CYS A 140 7.18 -2.03 8.42
CA CYS A 140 6.62 -2.38 7.13
C CYS A 140 7.67 -3.13 6.30
N ILE A 141 7.24 -4.18 5.59
CA ILE A 141 8.12 -5.02 4.78
C ILE A 141 8.82 -4.27 3.65
N PHE A 142 8.37 -3.05 3.32
CA PHE A 142 8.94 -2.20 2.28
C PHE A 142 9.91 -1.14 2.82
N LEU A 143 10.15 -1.07 4.13
CA LEU A 143 11.15 -0.17 4.70
C LEU A 143 12.55 -0.75 4.51
N GLN A 144 13.44 -0.02 3.84
CA GLN A 144 14.85 -0.37 3.70
C GLN A 144 15.70 0.90 3.79
N HIS A 145 16.70 0.90 4.68
CA HIS A 145 17.59 2.05 4.94
C HIS A 145 16.85 3.39 5.13
N GLY A 146 15.72 3.38 5.87
CA GLY A 146 14.91 4.57 6.12
C GLY A 146 14.03 5.02 4.96
N GLN A 147 13.94 4.24 3.87
CA GLN A 147 13.17 4.59 2.68
C GLN A 147 12.13 3.51 2.34
N CYS A 148 10.98 3.95 1.83
CA CYS A 148 9.94 3.06 1.32
C CYS A 148 10.27 2.61 -0.11
N GLU A 149 10.59 1.33 -0.30
CA GLU A 149 10.98 0.76 -1.60
C GLU A 149 9.85 0.73 -2.65
N ILE A 150 8.61 0.98 -2.21
CA ILE A 150 7.40 1.07 -3.05
C ILE A 150 6.78 2.48 -3.05
N TYR A 151 7.55 3.53 -2.75
CA TYR A 151 7.02 4.90 -2.55
C TYR A 151 6.03 5.38 -3.63
N GLN A 152 6.27 5.03 -4.90
CA GLN A 152 5.40 5.39 -6.03
C GLN A 152 4.00 4.76 -5.98
N VAL A 153 3.87 3.58 -5.35
CA VAL A 153 2.62 2.85 -5.18
C VAL A 153 2.27 2.64 -3.70
N ARG A 154 2.79 3.52 -2.83
CA ARG A 154 2.51 3.47 -1.40
C ARG A 154 0.98 3.59 -1.15
N PRO A 155 0.43 2.89 -0.15
CA PRO A 155 -0.99 2.93 0.17
C PRO A 155 -1.53 4.34 0.44
N TYR A 156 -2.85 4.52 0.32
CA TYR A 156 -3.51 5.81 0.55
C TYR A 156 -3.23 6.37 1.96
N ILE A 157 -3.23 5.50 2.99
CA ILE A 157 -2.92 5.88 4.39
C ILE A 157 -1.51 6.46 4.48
N CYS A 158 -0.53 5.85 3.80
CA CYS A 158 0.84 6.35 3.77
C CYS A 158 0.98 7.69 3.04
N ARG A 159 0.13 7.96 2.04
CA ARG A 159 0.15 9.23 1.29
C ARG A 159 -0.39 10.39 2.12
N LEU A 160 -1.46 10.12 2.86
CA LEU A 160 -2.10 11.07 3.78
C LEU A 160 -1.35 11.21 5.12
N TYR A 161 -0.29 10.45 5.33
CA TYR A 161 0.47 10.56 6.56
C TYR A 161 1.07 11.94 6.70
N GLY A 162 0.83 12.61 7.83
CA GLY A 162 1.31 13.97 8.08
C GLY A 162 0.62 15.06 7.26
N SER A 163 -0.44 14.75 6.48
CA SER A 163 -1.21 15.76 5.74
C SER A 163 -2.38 16.37 6.54
N ALA A 164 -2.63 15.87 7.76
CA ALA A 164 -3.52 16.49 8.74
C ALA A 164 -2.65 17.20 9.79
N ILE A 165 -2.27 18.44 9.51
CA ILE A 165 -1.75 19.39 10.50
C ILE A 165 -2.86 20.40 10.75
#